data_AF-A0A432GR25-F1
#
_entry.id   AF-A0A432GR25-F1
#
_cell.length_a   1.000
_cell.length_b   1.000
_cell.length_c   1.000
_cell.angle_alpha   90.00
_cell.angle_beta   90.00
_cell.angle_gamma   90.00
#
_symmetry.space_group_name_H-M   'P 1'
#
loop_
_entity.id
_entity.type
_entity.pdbx_description
1 polymer ?
#
loop_
_entity_poly.entity_id
_entity_poly.type
_entity_poly.pdbx_seq_one_letter_code
_entity_poly.pdbx_strand_id
1 'polypeptide(L)'
;NKEVLTPVLLVVDDTPPEIKAVFNRSAFGSEGGDGEDKIYVYPLYTTLFLNADDNSAKLKGIRFSINGSPNEAYQEALLLDKPGNYYVIVEAEDNLGNISNKKMIFIVKAG
;
A
#
# COMPACT_ATOMS: atom_id res chain seq x y z
N ASN A 1 25.10 20.99 43.28
CA ASN A 1 24.34 20.87 42.02
C ASN A 1 24.86 19.68 41.26
N LYS A 2 24.14 18.55 41.29
CA LYS A 2 24.42 17.40 40.40
C LYS A 2 23.45 17.52 39.24
N GLU A 3 23.93 17.96 38.09
CA GLU A 3 23.15 17.83 36.86
C GLU A 3 23.13 16.35 36.49
N VAL A 4 21.93 15.77 36.50
CA VAL A 4 21.69 14.44 35.95
C VAL A 4 21.51 14.64 34.46
N LEU A 5 22.56 14.35 33.69
CA LEU A 5 22.44 14.24 32.23
C LEU A 5 21.57 13.01 31.94
N THR A 6 20.31 13.23 31.59
CA THR A 6 19.49 12.18 30.98
C THR A 6 20.13 11.84 29.64
N PRO A 7 20.64 10.60 29.41
CA PRO A 7 21.07 10.23 28.08
C PRO A 7 19.83 10.32 27.17
N VAL A 8 19.88 11.20 26.17
CA VAL A 8 18.93 11.16 25.06
C VAL A 8 19.23 9.86 24.34
N LEU A 9 18.46 8.83 24.61
CA LEU A 9 18.53 7.57 23.89
C LEU A 9 18.04 7.86 22.46
N LEU A 10 18.97 8.16 21.55
CA LEU A 10 18.67 8.32 20.14
C LEU A 10 18.42 6.92 19.55
N VAL A 11 17.22 6.39 19.76
CA VAL A 11 16.78 5.19 19.05
C VAL A 11 16.55 5.63 17.61
N VAL A 12 17.47 5.26 16.72
CA VAL A 12 17.24 5.36 15.27
C VAL A 12 16.27 4.23 14.95
N ASP A 13 15.02 4.56 14.64
CA ASP A 13 14.05 3.60 14.13
C ASP A 13 14.33 3.34 12.65
N ASP A 14 14.67 2.09 12.32
CA ASP A 14 14.95 1.61 10.97
C ASP A 14 13.83 0.73 10.41
N THR A 15 12.67 0.71 11.07
CA THR A 15 11.53 -0.12 10.67
C THR A 15 10.73 0.59 9.57
N PRO A 16 10.62 0.01 8.36
CA PRO A 16 9.79 0.59 7.31
C PRO A 16 8.28 0.42 7.61
N PRO A 17 7.42 1.31 7.08
CA PRO A 17 5.98 1.25 7.34
C PRO A 17 5.32 0.01 6.71
N GLU A 18 4.25 -0.51 7.31
CA GLU A 18 3.51 -1.67 6.77
C GLU A 18 2.36 -1.23 5.86
N ILE A 19 2.41 -1.59 4.56
CA ILE A 19 1.36 -1.22 3.59
C ILE A 19 0.14 -2.15 3.68
N LYS A 20 -1.02 -1.55 3.93
CA LYS A 20 -2.34 -2.18 3.90
C LYS A 20 -3.14 -1.71 2.69
N ALA A 21 -3.80 -2.67 2.03
CA ALA A 21 -4.64 -2.44 0.87
C ALA A 21 -6.00 -3.08 1.14
N VAL A 22 -7.07 -2.30 0.98
CA VAL A 22 -8.44 -2.72 1.28
C VAL A 22 -9.34 -2.43 0.10
N PHE A 23 -10.15 -3.40 -0.30
CA PHE A 23 -11.16 -3.23 -1.32
C PHE A 23 -12.54 -3.11 -0.65
N ASN A 24 -13.37 -2.14 -1.05
CA ASN A 24 -14.74 -2.02 -0.49
C ASN A 24 -15.68 -3.15 -0.93
N ARG A 25 -15.31 -3.91 -1.95
CA ARG A 25 -16.08 -5.03 -2.50
C ARG A 25 -15.22 -6.27 -2.47
N SER A 26 -15.85 -7.40 -2.14
CA SER A 26 -15.19 -8.71 -2.24
C SER A 26 -14.99 -9.10 -3.69
N ALA A 27 -13.93 -9.87 -3.97
CA ALA A 27 -13.77 -10.54 -5.25
C ALA A 27 -14.94 -11.51 -5.46
N PHE A 28 -15.46 -11.58 -6.68
CA PHE A 28 -16.54 -12.52 -7.04
C PHE A 28 -16.02 -13.80 -7.70
N GLY A 29 -14.72 -13.83 -8.01
CA GLY A 29 -14.08 -14.99 -8.60
C GLY A 29 -12.56 -14.89 -8.51
N SER A 30 -11.90 -15.87 -9.08
CA SER A 30 -10.45 -15.90 -9.26
C SER A 30 -10.08 -16.62 -10.54
N GLU A 31 -8.94 -16.27 -11.11
CA GLU A 31 -8.30 -16.92 -12.24
C GLU A 31 -6.91 -17.42 -11.82
N GLY A 32 -6.30 -18.29 -12.61
CA GLY A 32 -4.98 -18.86 -12.31
C GLY A 32 -5.03 -20.13 -11.45
N GLY A 33 -3.93 -20.41 -10.76
CA GLY A 33 -3.77 -21.57 -9.88
C GLY A 33 -4.19 -21.29 -8.44
N ASP A 34 -3.69 -22.10 -7.52
CA ASP A 34 -3.86 -21.90 -6.08
C ASP A 34 -2.66 -21.15 -5.47
N GLY A 35 -2.84 -20.59 -4.27
CA GLY A 35 -1.77 -19.90 -3.55
C GLY A 35 -1.33 -18.61 -4.24
N GLU A 36 -0.04 -18.50 -4.55
CA GLU A 36 0.56 -17.29 -5.15
C GLU A 36 0.13 -17.06 -6.61
N ASP A 37 -0.30 -18.11 -7.31
CA ASP A 37 -0.77 -18.04 -8.70
C ASP A 37 -2.24 -17.59 -8.80
N LYS A 38 -2.92 -17.42 -7.66
CA LYS A 38 -4.33 -17.06 -7.61
C LYS A 38 -4.52 -15.56 -7.84
N ILE A 39 -5.22 -15.21 -8.92
CA ILE A 39 -5.53 -13.83 -9.29
C ILE A 39 -7.00 -13.55 -8.98
N TYR A 40 -7.27 -12.63 -8.06
CA TYR A 40 -8.64 -12.27 -7.70
C TYR A 40 -9.32 -11.40 -8.77
N VAL A 41 -10.61 -11.65 -8.99
CA VAL A 41 -11.47 -10.89 -9.91
C VAL A 41 -12.48 -10.07 -9.12
N TYR A 42 -12.38 -8.75 -9.26
CA TYR A 42 -13.24 -7.76 -8.62
C TYR A 42 -14.25 -7.17 -9.61
N PRO A 43 -15.44 -6.74 -9.14
CA PRO A 43 -16.40 -6.07 -10.00
C PRO A 43 -15.97 -4.63 -10.33
N LEU A 44 -16.44 -4.10 -11.47
CA LEU A 44 -16.32 -2.67 -11.80
C LEU A 44 -16.81 -1.78 -10.65
N TYR A 45 -16.21 -0.59 -10.54
CA TYR A 45 -16.46 0.40 -9.49
C TYR A 45 -16.12 -0.11 -8.07
N THR A 46 -15.24 -1.11 -7.97
CA THR A 46 -14.55 -1.39 -6.72
C THR A 46 -13.63 -0.23 -6.39
N THR A 47 -13.57 0.17 -5.12
CA THR A 47 -12.66 1.20 -4.62
C THR A 47 -11.54 0.52 -3.84
N LEU A 48 -10.29 0.84 -4.20
CA LEU A 48 -9.08 0.43 -3.50
C LEU A 48 -8.62 1.56 -2.57
N PHE A 49 -8.55 1.24 -1.27
CA PHE A 49 -8.00 2.10 -0.23
C PHE A 49 -6.60 1.63 0.12
N LEU A 50 -5.66 2.56 0.10
CA LEU A 50 -4.29 2.34 0.55
C LEU A 50 -4.10 3.01 1.89
N ASN A 51 -3.44 2.31 2.81
CA ASN A 51 -2.98 2.85 4.06
C ASN A 51 -1.59 2.27 4.38
N ALA A 52 -0.87 2.91 5.27
CA ALA A 52 0.36 2.37 5.80
C ALA A 52 0.41 2.67 7.31
N ASP A 53 0.58 1.62 8.11
CA ASP A 53 0.72 1.78 9.55
C ASP A 53 2.20 1.88 9.90
N ASP A 54 2.51 2.79 10.82
CA ASP A 54 3.86 3.05 11.30
C ASP A 54 3.99 2.64 12.76
N ASN A 55 5.17 2.13 13.11
CA ASN A 55 5.53 1.74 14.46
C ASN A 55 6.18 2.84 15.31
N SER A 56 6.65 3.97 14.78
CA SER A 56 7.07 5.14 15.60
C SER A 56 7.34 6.45 14.83
N ALA A 57 7.80 6.40 13.57
CA ALA A 57 8.41 7.54 12.86
C ALA A 57 7.42 8.53 12.20
N LYS A 58 6.12 8.22 12.25
CA LYS A 58 5.03 8.79 11.45
C LYS A 58 5.26 8.65 9.93
N LEU A 59 4.21 8.22 9.24
CA LEU A 59 4.15 8.14 7.79
C LEU A 59 4.37 9.52 7.13
N LYS A 60 5.24 9.59 6.13
CA LYS A 60 5.48 10.79 5.30
C LYS A 60 4.57 10.79 4.07
N GLY A 61 4.35 9.64 3.44
CA GLY A 61 3.41 9.53 2.33
C GLY A 61 3.36 8.15 1.69
N ILE A 62 2.35 7.98 0.83
CA ILE A 62 2.17 6.79 -0.01
C ILE A 62 2.19 7.25 -1.47
N ARG A 63 2.88 6.49 -2.32
CA ARG A 63 2.87 6.63 -3.78
C ARG A 63 2.43 5.33 -4.42
N PHE A 64 1.87 5.42 -5.61
CA PHE A 64 1.46 4.23 -6.36
C PHE A 64 1.64 4.41 -7.86
N SER A 65 1.75 3.29 -8.57
CA SER A 65 1.70 3.19 -10.02
C SER A 65 0.71 2.11 -10.41
N ILE A 66 -0.07 2.35 -11.47
CA ILE A 66 -1.01 1.38 -12.03
C ILE A 66 -0.58 1.08 -13.46
N ASN A 67 -0.39 -0.20 -13.77
CA ASN A 67 -0.10 -0.68 -15.13
C ASN A 67 1.11 0.01 -15.78
N GLY A 68 2.13 0.34 -14.98
CA GLY A 68 3.35 1.00 -15.45
C GLY A 68 3.21 2.51 -15.68
N SER A 69 2.13 3.13 -15.21
CA SER A 69 2.01 4.59 -15.15
C SER A 69 3.15 5.19 -14.30
N PRO A 70 3.46 6.49 -14.45
CA PRO A 70 4.30 7.20 -13.50
C PRO A 70 3.79 7.05 -12.07
N ASN A 71 4.71 7.09 -11.10
CA ASN A 71 4.34 7.09 -9.68
C ASN A 71 3.58 8.37 -9.32
N GLU A 72 2.42 8.23 -8.70
CA GLU A 72 1.55 9.31 -8.25
C GLU A 72 1.41 9.27 -6.73
N ALA A 73 1.29 10.44 -6.10
CA ALA A 73 1.02 10.54 -4.67
C ALA A 73 -0.43 10.10 -4.39
N TYR A 74 -0.61 9.20 -3.43
CA TYR A 74 -1.92 8.76 -2.98
C TYR A 74 -2.57 9.87 -2.15
N GLN A 75 -3.62 10.48 -2.71
CA GLN A 75 -4.39 11.56 -2.07
C GLN A 75 -5.83 11.14 -1.79
N GLU A 76 -6.39 10.28 -2.63
CA GLU A 76 -7.77 9.83 -2.55
C GLU A 76 -7.86 8.34 -2.91
N ALA A 77 -8.95 7.70 -2.49
CA ALA A 77 -9.19 6.29 -2.77
C ALA A 77 -9.32 6.03 -4.29
N LEU A 78 -8.78 4.92 -4.75
CA LEU A 78 -8.68 4.61 -6.17
C LEU A 78 -9.95 3.93 -6.66
N LEU A 79 -10.77 4.61 -7.44
CA LEU A 79 -11.93 4.01 -8.10
C LEU A 79 -11.49 3.20 -9.31
N LEU A 80 -11.79 1.91 -9.30
CA LEU A 80 -11.50 0.97 -10.39
C LEU A 80 -12.67 0.96 -11.39
N ASP A 81 -12.72 1.98 -12.23
CA ASP A 81 -13.81 2.24 -13.19
C ASP A 81 -13.58 1.63 -14.58
N LYS A 82 -12.38 1.09 -14.84
CA LYS A 82 -12.02 0.46 -16.11
C LYS A 82 -11.85 -1.04 -15.95
N PRO A 83 -12.40 -1.86 -16.85
CA PRO A 83 -12.15 -3.29 -16.83
C PRO A 83 -10.72 -3.59 -17.31
N GLY A 84 -10.15 -4.69 -16.84
CA GLY A 84 -8.86 -5.18 -17.29
C GLY A 84 -7.99 -5.72 -16.16
N ASN A 85 -6.74 -6.02 -16.51
CA ASN A 85 -5.72 -6.44 -15.56
C ASN A 85 -5.14 -5.19 -14.88
N TYR A 86 -4.97 -5.29 -13.56
CA TYR A 86 -4.35 -4.27 -12.74
C TYR A 86 -3.05 -4.83 -12.15
N TYR A 87 -1.97 -4.13 -12.43
CA TYR A 87 -0.66 -4.30 -11.81
C TYR A 87 -0.36 -3.03 -11.02
N VAL A 88 -0.52 -3.09 -9.70
CA VAL A 88 -0.37 -1.94 -8.81
C VAL A 88 0.91 -2.11 -7.99
N ILE A 89 1.78 -1.11 -8.06
CA ILE A 89 2.92 -0.98 -7.15
C ILE A 89 2.60 0.14 -6.17
N VAL A 90 2.79 -0.11 -4.88
CA VAL A 90 2.60 0.86 -3.80
C VAL A 90 3.92 1.01 -3.05
N GLU A 91 4.31 2.24 -2.79
CA GLU A 91 5.48 2.63 -2.00
C GLU A 91 5.00 3.47 -0.82
N ALA A 92 5.48 3.19 0.39
CA ALA A 92 5.24 4.01 1.57
C ALA A 92 6.58 4.45 2.16
N GLU A 93 6.68 5.73 2.52
CA GLU A 93 7.87 6.33 3.11
C GLU A 93 7.49 6.96 4.46
N ASP A 94 8.33 6.80 5.48
CA ASP A 94 8.20 7.49 6.77
C ASP A 94 9.04 8.79 6.83
N ASN A 95 9.00 9.52 7.94
CA ASN A 95 9.78 10.77 8.08
C ASN A 95 11.28 10.56 8.29
N LEU A 96 11.74 9.34 8.59
CA LEU A 96 13.16 8.98 8.72
C LEU A 96 13.76 8.48 7.39
N GLY A 97 12.92 8.25 6.38
CA GLY A 97 13.31 7.80 5.05
C GLY A 97 13.26 6.28 4.88
N ASN A 98 12.66 5.54 5.81
CA ASN A 98 12.43 4.11 5.63
C ASN A 98 11.31 3.90 4.60
N ILE A 99 11.54 2.97 3.66
CA ILE A 99 10.64 2.73 2.53
C ILE A 99 10.18 1.26 2.53
N SER A 100 8.89 1.04 2.33
CA SER A 100 8.32 -0.27 2.00
C SER A 100 7.65 -0.29 0.64
N ASN A 101 7.57 -1.48 0.04
CA ASN A 101 6.98 -1.70 -1.28
C ASN A 101 5.98 -2.86 -1.24
N LYS A 102 4.85 -2.70 -1.91
CA LYS A 102 3.83 -3.75 -2.09
C LYS A 102 3.40 -3.84 -3.55
N LYS A 103 3.36 -5.07 -4.07
CA LYS A 103 2.87 -5.37 -5.42
C LYS A 103 1.54 -6.09 -5.34
N MET A 104 0.60 -5.71 -6.19
CA MET A 104 -0.72 -6.34 -6.28
C MET A 104 -1.07 -6.61 -7.73
N ILE A 105 -1.57 -7.81 -7.99
CA ILE A 105 -2.07 -8.23 -9.30
C ILE A 105 -3.51 -8.71 -9.11
N PHE A 106 -4.44 -8.10 -9.82
CA PHE A 106 -5.85 -8.47 -9.80
C PHE A 106 -6.53 -8.09 -11.11
N ILE A 107 -7.75 -8.57 -11.30
CA ILE A 107 -8.55 -8.29 -12.49
C ILE A 107 -9.81 -7.54 -12.08
N VAL A 108 -10.24 -6.58 -12.90
CA VAL A 108 -11.52 -5.91 -12.77
C VAL A 108 -12.38 -6.26 -13.97
N LYS A 109 -13.62 -6.74 -13.74
CA LYS A 109 -14.58 -7.09 -14.80
C LYS A 109 -15.94 -6.47 -14.53
N ALA A 110 -16.69 -6.24 -15.60
CA ALA A 110 -18.13 -6.03 -15.48
C ALA A 110 -18.72 -7.30 -14.85
N GLY A 111 -19.47 -7.11 -13.76
CA GLY A 111 -20.23 -8.19 -13.12
C GLY A 111 -21.50 -8.52 -13.88
#